data_AF-A0A7C3CGR4-F1
#
_entry.id   AF-A0A7C3CGR4-F1
#
_cell.length_a   1.000
_cell.length_b   1.000
_cell.length_c   1.000
_cell.angle_alpha   90.00
_cell.angle_beta   90.00
_cell.angle_gamma   90.00
#
_symmetry.space_group_name_H-M   'P 1'
#
loop_
_entity.id
_entity.type
_entity.pdbx_description
1 polymer ?
#
loop_
_entity_poly.entity_id
_entity_poly.type
_entity_poly.pdbx_seq_one_letter_code
_entity_poly.pdbx_strand_id
1 'polypeptide(L)'
;MKITPENYAEIVSAFSKDEKLRFYEALAHLLTVGCRAIWLNDHLSKDEMIDAMKWLNEIQHRVTAKIGVERRETHEWKEADFISMMSDYARYHPIVGTQVAYAIEQSYAIIEAIRRTPPELDKS
;
A
#
# COMPACT_ATOMS: atom_id res chain seq x y z
N MET A 1 -5.78 17.06 0.88
CA MET A 1 -5.17 16.85 -0.45
C MET A 1 -5.57 15.47 -0.94
N LYS A 2 -5.76 15.25 -2.25
CA LYS A 2 -6.01 13.89 -2.77
C LYS A 2 -4.69 13.23 -3.15
N ILE A 3 -4.49 11.99 -2.74
CA ILE A 3 -3.34 11.19 -3.16
C ILE A 3 -3.55 10.71 -4.60
N THR A 4 -2.55 10.90 -5.45
CA THR A 4 -2.56 10.49 -6.86
C THR A 4 -1.21 9.83 -7.20
N PRO A 5 -1.12 9.05 -8.28
CA PRO A 5 0.14 8.43 -8.69
C PRO A 5 1.29 9.44 -8.85
N GLU A 6 0.99 10.68 -9.24
CA GLU A 6 1.97 11.73 -9.52
C GLU A 6 2.52 12.40 -8.26
N ASN A 7 1.74 12.47 -7.17
CA ASN A 7 2.13 13.14 -5.92
C ASN A 7 2.38 12.16 -4.76
N TYR A 8 2.12 10.87 -4.96
CA TYR A 8 2.18 9.84 -3.92
C TYR A 8 3.53 9.81 -3.20
N ALA A 9 4.63 9.84 -3.97
CA ALA A 9 5.98 9.81 -3.42
C ALA A 9 6.30 11.02 -2.56
N GLU A 10 5.88 12.20 -3.01
CA GLU A 10 6.07 13.45 -2.27
C GLU A 10 5.28 13.41 -0.95
N ILE A 11 4.01 13.03 -1.00
CA ILE A 11 3.13 12.96 0.17
C ILE A 11 3.70 12.02 1.22
N VAL A 12 4.02 10.78 0.84
CA VAL A 12 4.50 9.77 1.79
C VAL A 12 5.90 10.12 2.29
N SER A 13 6.75 10.74 1.47
CA SER A 13 8.07 11.20 1.93
C SER A 13 7.97 12.20 3.07
N ALA A 14 6.94 13.06 3.05
CA ALA A 14 6.69 14.09 4.05
C ALA A 14 6.06 13.57 5.36
N PHE A 15 5.68 12.29 5.41
CA PHE A 15 5.18 11.68 6.64
C PHE A 15 6.26 11.57 7.71
N SER A 16 5.86 11.71 8.97
CA SER A 16 6.71 11.33 10.09
C SER A 16 7.00 9.82 10.04
N LYS A 17 8.02 9.36 10.75
CA LYS A 17 8.37 7.93 10.80
C LYS A 17 7.19 7.06 11.23
N ASP A 18 6.46 7.48 12.26
CA ASP A 18 5.30 6.74 12.77
C ASP A 18 4.16 6.73 11.76
N GLU A 19 3.94 7.84 11.04
CA GLU A 19 2.95 7.90 9.96
C GLU A 19 3.32 6.98 8.79
N LYS A 20 4.60 6.95 8.39
CA LYS A 20 5.09 6.01 7.36
C LYS A 20 4.85 4.56 7.77
N LEU A 21 5.20 4.20 9.00
CA LEU A 21 4.99 2.85 9.51
C LEU A 21 3.52 2.46 9.49
N ARG A 22 2.64 3.31 10.05
CA ARG A 22 1.19 3.07 10.03
C ARG A 22 0.64 2.99 8.61
N PHE A 23 1.16 3.81 7.69
CA PHE A 23 0.74 3.82 6.30
C PHE A 23 1.08 2.48 5.62
N TYR A 24 2.32 1.99 5.74
CA TYR A 24 2.71 0.73 5.11
C TYR A 24 2.07 -0.48 5.78
N GLU A 25 1.83 -0.45 7.09
CA GLU A 25 1.10 -1.50 7.80
C GLU A 25 -0.36 -1.58 7.33
N ALA A 26 -1.03 -0.43 7.20
CA ALA A 26 -2.34 -0.36 6.58
C ALA A 26 -2.32 -0.87 5.13
N LEU A 27 -1.29 -0.48 4.36
CA LEU A 27 -1.14 -0.90 2.97
C LEU A 27 -0.98 -2.43 2.86
N ALA A 28 -0.14 -3.04 3.70
CA ALA A 28 0.03 -4.50 3.73
C ALA A 28 -1.29 -5.22 4.05
N HIS A 29 -2.06 -4.69 5.01
CA HIS A 29 -3.38 -5.23 5.34
C HIS A 29 -4.36 -5.12 4.17
N LEU A 30 -4.44 -3.94 3.54
CA LEU A 30 -5.35 -3.69 2.44
C LEU A 30 -4.99 -4.47 1.17
N LEU A 31 -3.70 -4.75 0.93
CA LEU A 31 -3.27 -5.68 -0.12
C LEU A 31 -3.74 -7.12 0.16
N THR A 32 -3.75 -7.56 1.42
CA THR A 32 -4.34 -8.85 1.80
C THR A 32 -5.85 -8.88 1.52
N VAL A 33 -6.55 -7.78 1.77
CA VAL A 33 -7.97 -7.64 1.41
C VAL A 33 -8.16 -7.69 -0.11
N GLY A 34 -7.30 -7.00 -0.87
CA GLY A 34 -7.32 -7.04 -2.33
C GLY A 34 -7.09 -8.44 -2.90
N CYS A 35 -6.25 -9.25 -2.25
CA CYS A 35 -6.04 -10.65 -2.63
C CYS A 35 -7.33 -11.48 -2.48
N ARG A 36 -8.09 -11.26 -1.40
CA ARG A 36 -9.42 -11.87 -1.23
C ARG A 36 -10.42 -11.38 -2.28
N ALA A 37 -10.38 -10.10 -2.64
CA ALA A 37 -11.24 -9.55 -3.68
C ALA A 37 -10.96 -10.19 -5.06
N ILE A 38 -9.68 -10.44 -5.38
CA ILE A 38 -9.29 -11.18 -6.60
C ILE A 38 -9.79 -12.63 -6.54
N TRP A 39 -9.57 -13.32 -5.42
CA TRP A 39 -9.99 -14.72 -5.24
C TRP A 39 -11.50 -14.92 -5.37
N LEU A 40 -12.29 -13.94 -4.92
CA LEU A 40 -13.75 -13.98 -4.96
C LEU A 40 -14.34 -13.43 -6.26
N ASN A 41 -13.51 -13.03 -7.23
CA ASN A 41 -13.97 -12.47 -8.49
C ASN A 41 -14.32 -13.59 -9.49
N ASP A 42 -15.62 -13.82 -9.65
CA ASP A 42 -16.19 -14.82 -10.57
C ASP A 42 -16.09 -14.44 -12.06
N HIS A 43 -15.64 -13.22 -12.37
CA HIS A 43 -15.38 -12.77 -13.74
C HIS A 43 -13.96 -13.09 -14.23
N LEU A 44 -13.06 -13.59 -13.38
CA LEU A 44 -11.71 -14.00 -13.78
C LEU A 44 -11.68 -15.49 -14.11
N SER A 45 -10.96 -15.86 -15.16
CA SER A 45 -10.51 -17.25 -15.30
C SER A 45 -9.58 -17.62 -14.15
N LYS A 46 -9.43 -18.92 -13.91
CA LYS A 46 -8.51 -19.44 -12.89
C LYS A 46 -7.07 -18.98 -13.13
N ASP A 47 -6.63 -18.93 -14.38
CA ASP A 47 -5.26 -18.53 -14.74
C ASP A 47 -5.04 -17.03 -14.50
N GLU A 48 -6.01 -16.18 -14.88
CA GLU A 48 -5.97 -14.73 -14.59
C GLU A 48 -5.99 -14.47 -13.09
N MET A 49 -6.81 -15.18 -12.33
CA MET A 49 -6.87 -15.07 -10.87
C MET A 49 -5.51 -15.41 -10.24
N ILE A 50 -4.90 -16.53 -10.65
CA ILE A 50 -3.60 -16.96 -10.12
C ILE A 50 -2.50 -15.95 -10.46
N ASP A 51 -2.46 -15.46 -11.71
CA ASP A 51 -1.44 -14.49 -12.12
C ASP A 51 -1.62 -13.15 -11.38
N ALA A 52 -2.85 -12.66 -11.26
CA ALA A 52 -3.15 -11.45 -10.50
C ALA A 52 -2.76 -11.58 -9.02
N MET A 53 -3.06 -12.72 -8.38
CA MET A 53 -2.65 -12.98 -6.99
C MET A 53 -1.14 -13.04 -6.82
N LYS A 54 -0.40 -13.61 -7.79
CA LYS A 54 1.07 -13.65 -7.77
C LYS A 54 1.66 -12.24 -7.77
N TRP A 55 1.19 -11.37 -8.66
CA TRP A 55 1.66 -9.98 -8.72
C TRP A 55 1.29 -9.18 -7.48
N LEU A 56 0.07 -9.34 -6.98
CA LEU A 56 -0.34 -8.66 -5.75
C LEU A 56 0.48 -9.13 -4.53
N ASN A 57 0.79 -10.43 -4.48
CA ASN A 57 1.65 -11.00 -3.45
C ASN A 57 3.10 -10.47 -3.53
N GLU A 58 3.65 -10.30 -4.74
CA GLU A 58 4.96 -9.66 -4.92
C GLU A 58 4.96 -8.24 -4.35
N ILE A 59 3.93 -7.43 -4.65
CA ILE A 59 3.79 -6.09 -4.10
C ILE A 59 3.68 -6.13 -2.56
N GLN A 60 2.89 -7.05 -2.01
CA GLN A 60 2.76 -7.23 -0.56
C GLN A 60 4.09 -7.58 0.12
N HIS A 61 4.91 -8.44 -0.51
CA HIS A 61 6.26 -8.75 -0.02
C HIS A 61 7.15 -7.50 0.02
N ARG A 62 7.10 -6.66 -1.02
CA ARG A 62 7.87 -5.39 -1.06
C ARG A 62 7.43 -4.41 0.02
N VAL A 63 6.11 -4.25 0.23
CA VAL A 63 5.57 -3.42 1.32
C VAL A 63 6.02 -3.93 2.69
N THR A 64 5.99 -5.25 2.90
CA THR A 64 6.42 -5.85 4.17
C THR A 64 7.92 -5.63 4.42
N ALA A 65 8.74 -5.73 3.36
CA ALA A 65 10.16 -5.39 3.44
C ALA A 65 10.38 -3.91 3.78
N LYS A 66 9.62 -3.01 3.15
CA LYS A 66 9.65 -1.56 3.42
C LYS A 66 9.31 -1.24 4.87
N ILE A 67 8.30 -1.88 5.47
CA ILE A 67 8.01 -1.75 6.92
C ILE A 67 9.24 -2.13 7.76
N GLY A 68 9.92 -3.23 7.41
CA GLY A 68 11.14 -3.67 8.09
C GLY A 68 12.26 -2.64 8.00
N VAL A 69 12.45 -2.04 6.82
CA VAL A 69 13.44 -0.98 6.58
C VAL A 69 13.10 0.28 7.36
N GLU A 70 11.87 0.78 7.29
CA GLU A 70 11.44 1.97 8.05
C GLU A 70 11.54 1.76 9.56
N ARG A 71 11.17 0.57 10.05
CA ARG A 71 11.17 0.28 11.49
C ARG A 71 12.58 0.20 12.06
N ARG A 72 13.50 -0.44 11.33
CA ARG A 72 14.86 -0.78 11.79
C ARG A 72 15.94 0.15 11.24
N GLU A 73 15.60 1.02 10.30
CA GLU A 73 16.51 1.95 9.62
C GLU A 73 17.74 1.24 9.02
N THR A 74 17.54 0.06 8.41
CA THR A 74 18.67 -0.77 7.94
C THR A 74 19.41 -0.16 6.75
N HIS A 75 18.72 0.62 5.93
CA HIS A 75 19.25 1.40 4.81
C HIS A 75 18.24 2.46 4.36
N GLU A 76 18.66 3.39 3.52
CA GLU A 76 17.74 4.31 2.85
C GLU A 76 17.06 3.61 1.67
N TRP A 77 15.74 3.59 1.67
CA TRP A 77 14.94 3.18 0.52
C TRP A 77 14.00 4.33 0.16
N LYS A 78 14.37 5.13 -0.85
CA LYS A 78 13.61 6.34 -1.19
C LYS A 78 12.21 6.01 -1.69
N GLU A 79 11.25 6.86 -1.36
CA GLU A 79 9.86 6.65 -1.75
C GLU A 79 9.66 6.64 -3.26
N ALA A 80 10.33 7.54 -3.98
CA ALA A 80 10.24 7.57 -5.44
C ALA A 80 10.65 6.23 -6.06
N ASP A 81 11.73 5.62 -5.57
CA ASP A 81 12.23 4.33 -6.06
C ASP A 81 11.27 3.19 -5.70
N PHE A 82 10.81 3.16 -4.45
CA PHE A 82 9.85 2.17 -3.98
C PHE A 82 8.53 2.22 -4.76
N ILE A 83 8.03 3.43 -5.02
CA ILE A 83 6.76 3.66 -5.70
C ILE A 83 6.86 3.35 -7.19
N SER A 84 7.98 3.71 -7.83
CA SER A 84 8.23 3.31 -9.21
C SER A 84 8.18 1.79 -9.35
N MET A 85 8.86 1.07 -8.45
CA MET A 85 8.86 -0.40 -8.44
C MET A 85 7.45 -0.98 -8.24
N MET A 86 6.66 -0.47 -7.28
CA MET A 86 5.28 -0.93 -7.10
C MET A 86 4.40 -0.65 -8.33
N SER A 87 4.59 0.51 -8.96
CA SER A 87 3.85 0.91 -10.16
C SER A 87 4.15 0.00 -11.34
N ASP A 88 5.40 -0.44 -11.48
CA ASP A 88 5.79 -1.41 -12.51
C ASP A 88 5.11 -2.77 -12.29
N TYR A 89 5.05 -3.25 -11.04
CA TYR A 89 4.31 -4.48 -10.73
C TYR A 89 2.79 -4.36 -10.99
N ALA A 90 2.22 -3.20 -10.66
CA ALA A 90 0.80 -2.93 -10.86
C ALA A 90 0.39 -2.87 -12.34
N ARG A 91 1.33 -2.57 -13.25
CA ARG A 91 1.09 -2.50 -14.71
C ARG A 91 0.93 -3.86 -15.37
N TYR A 92 1.38 -4.95 -14.75
CA TYR A 92 1.29 -6.28 -15.38
C TYR A 92 -0.13 -6.83 -15.47
N HIS A 93 -1.06 -6.37 -14.62
CA HIS A 93 -2.44 -6.83 -14.66
C HIS A 93 -3.42 -5.72 -14.22
N PRO A 94 -4.45 -5.36 -15.03
CA PRO A 94 -5.37 -4.26 -14.70
C PRO A 94 -6.02 -4.38 -13.32
N ILE A 95 -6.48 -5.57 -12.94
CA ILE A 95 -7.08 -5.78 -11.61
C ILE A 95 -6.10 -5.52 -10.46
N VAL A 96 -4.81 -5.83 -10.64
CA VAL A 96 -3.79 -5.59 -9.63
C VAL A 96 -3.61 -4.09 -9.45
N GLY A 97 -3.53 -3.33 -10.56
CA GLY A 97 -3.52 -1.87 -10.53
C GLY A 97 -4.69 -1.27 -9.73
N THR A 98 -5.91 -1.76 -9.97
CA THR A 98 -7.11 -1.32 -9.22
C THR A 98 -6.99 -1.62 -7.73
N GLN A 99 -6.58 -2.83 -7.35
CA GLN A 99 -6.45 -3.19 -5.93
C GLN A 99 -5.35 -2.39 -5.23
N VAL A 100 -4.23 -2.14 -5.91
CA VAL A 100 -3.11 -1.35 -5.37
C VAL A 100 -3.52 0.11 -5.20
N ALA A 101 -4.20 0.71 -6.19
CA ALA A 101 -4.68 2.08 -6.11
C ALA A 101 -5.68 2.25 -4.95
N TYR A 102 -6.62 1.33 -4.82
CA TYR A 102 -7.57 1.32 -3.69
C TYR A 102 -6.84 1.20 -2.35
N ALA A 103 -5.88 0.27 -2.23
CA ALA A 103 -5.14 0.07 -0.99
C ALA A 103 -4.33 1.32 -0.61
N ILE A 104 -3.70 2.01 -1.57
CA ILE A 104 -2.98 3.26 -1.32
C ILE A 104 -3.93 4.36 -0.84
N GLU A 105 -5.07 4.55 -1.52
CA GLU A 105 -6.05 5.58 -1.16
C GLU A 105 -6.62 5.36 0.24
N GLN A 106 -6.94 4.11 0.60
CA GLN A 106 -7.46 3.77 1.92
C GLN A 106 -6.39 3.89 3.01
N SER A 107 -5.15 3.48 2.76
CA SER A 107 -4.04 3.69 3.70
C SER A 107 -3.80 5.17 3.97
N TYR A 108 -3.88 6.01 2.95
CA TYR A 108 -3.77 7.46 3.10
C TYR A 108 -4.91 8.03 3.94
N ALA A 109 -6.14 7.60 3.68
CA ALA A 109 -7.32 8.03 4.44
C ALA A 109 -7.19 7.67 5.94
N ILE A 110 -6.58 6.53 6.27
CA ILE A 110 -6.30 6.13 7.66
C ILE A 110 -5.35 7.13 8.33
N ILE A 111 -4.26 7.53 7.66
CA ILE A 111 -3.33 8.52 8.21
C ILE A 111 -4.01 9.88 8.40
N GLU A 112 -4.80 10.33 7.42
CA GLU A 112 -5.57 11.57 7.54
C GLU A 112 -6.59 11.53 8.68
N ALA A 113 -7.22 10.37 8.93
CA ALA A 113 -8.11 10.19 10.06
C ALA A 113 -7.36 10.30 11.40
N ILE A 114 -6.19 9.65 11.52
CA ILE A 114 -5.35 9.72 12.71
C ILE A 114 -4.93 11.17 13.00
N ARG A 115 -4.51 11.92 11.98
CA ARG A 115 -4.11 13.34 12.10
C ARG A 115 -5.24 14.24 12.62
N ARG A 116 -6.50 13.88 12.36
CA ARG A 116 -7.68 14.65 12.78
C ARG A 116 -8.18 14.26 14.16
N THR A 117 -7.77 13.11 14.69
CA THR A 117 -8.17 12.64 16.01
C THR A 117 -7.29 13.30 17.08
N PRO A 118 -7.87 14.06 18.04
CA PRO A 118 -7.10 14.63 19.13
C PRO A 118 -6.45 13.52 19.98
N PRO A 119 -5.23 13.72 20.52
CA PRO A 119 -4.52 12.72 21.32
C PRO A 119 -5.23 12.31 22.63
N GLU A 120 -6.33 12.96 23.00
CA GLU A 120 -7.06 12.72 24.24
C GLU A 120 -8.09 11.56 24.17
N LEU A 121 -8.36 11.02 22.98
CA LEU A 121 -9.35 9.94 22.79
C LEU A 121 -8.76 8.52 22.68
N ASP A 122 -7.44 8.36 22.78
CA ASP A 122 -6.74 7.05 22.69
C ASP A 122 -6.52 6.40 24.08
N LYS A 123 -7.30 6.80 25.08
CA LYS A 123 -7.32 6.21 26.43
C LYS A 123 -8.70 5.66 26.76
N SER A 124 -9.11 4.59 26.09
CA SER A 124 -10.23 3.74 26.54
C SER A 124 -9.95 2.29 26.22
#